data_AF-A0A257VGJ3-F1
#
_entry.id   AF-A0A257VGJ3-F1
#
_cell.length_a   1.000
_cell.length_b   1.000
_cell.length_c   1.000
_cell.angle_alpha   90.00
_cell.angle_beta   90.00
_cell.angle_gamma   90.00
#
_symmetry.space_group_name_H-M   'P 1'
#
loop_
_entity.id
_entity.type
_entity.pdbx_description
1 polymer ?
#
loop_
_entity_poly.entity_id
_entity_poly.type
_entity_poly.pdbx_seq_one_letter_code
_entity_poly.pdbx_strand_id
1 'polypeptide(L)' 'MTFSPELEAKFADLVTHYPEGRQRAALIPMLMFGQEEVGSITPEFMEEVGKRLGLNTMQVDEVVGYYSM' A
#
# COMPACT_ATOMS: atom_id res chain seq x y z
N MET A 1 -2.18 11.97 2.64
CA MET A 1 -2.77 11.29 3.83
C MET A 1 -1.73 10.90 4.89
N THR A 2 -2.08 10.98 6.18
CA THR A 2 -1.27 10.45 7.29
C THR A 2 -2.02 9.31 7.95
N PHE A 3 -1.39 8.14 8.07
CA PHE A 3 -1.99 6.95 8.70
C PHE A 3 -1.84 6.98 10.22
N SER A 4 -2.59 6.11 10.91
CA SER A 4 -2.34 5.89 12.33
C SER A 4 -0.88 5.44 12.57
N PRO A 5 -0.29 5.77 13.73
CA PRO A 5 1.07 5.31 14.06
C PRO A 5 1.22 3.78 14.02
N GLU A 6 0.14 3.05 14.27
CA GLU A 6 0.10 1.59 14.25
C GLU A 6 0.21 1.05 12.82
N LEU A 7 -0.53 1.64 11.87
CA LEU A 7 -0.47 1.28 10.46
C LEU A 7 0.85 1.69 9.82
N GLU A 8 1.39 2.85 10.19
CA GLU A 8 2.75 3.28 9.80
C GLU A 8 3.81 2.26 10.24
N ALA A 9 3.75 1.81 11.50
CA ALA A 9 4.66 0.79 12.02
C ALA A 9 4.51 -0.54 11.28
N LYS A 10 3.28 -0.97 11.01
CA LYS A 10 3.01 -2.17 10.19
C LYS A 10 3.56 -2.05 8.78
N PHE A 11 3.39 -0.90 8.13
CA PHE A 11 3.92 -0.67 6.79
C PHE A 11 5.45 -0.71 6.77
N ALA A 12 6.10 -0.06 7.72
CA ALA A 12 7.55 -0.09 7.85
C ALA A 12 8.08 -1.52 8.06
N ASP A 13 7.46 -2.27 8.98
CA ASP A 13 7.79 -3.67 9.25
C ASP A 13 7.59 -4.54 8.00
N LEU A 14 6.47 -4.36 7.31
CA LEU A 14 6.11 -5.16 6.15
C LEU A 14 7.09 -4.98 4.99
N VAL A 15 7.61 -3.76 4.77
CA VAL A 15 8.66 -3.54 3.75
C VAL A 15 9.94 -4.32 4.04
N THR A 16 10.28 -4.54 5.33
CA THR A 16 11.49 -5.31 5.71
C THR A 16 11.40 -6.80 5.37
N HIS A 17 10.19 -7.32 5.17
CA HIS A 17 9.98 -8.72 4.80
C HIS A 17 10.31 -9.01 3.34
N TYR A 18 10.50 -7.97 2.52
CA TYR A 18 10.83 -8.10 1.10
C TYR A 18 12.28 -7.71 0.84
N PRO A 19 13.03 -8.50 0.06
CA PRO A 19 14.38 -8.13 -0.31
C PRO A 19 14.39 -6.86 -1.18
N GLU A 20 15.54 -6.18 -1.18
CA GLU A 20 15.75 -4.96 -1.94
C GLU A 20 15.40 -5.16 -3.43
N GLY A 21 14.66 -4.20 -4.01
CA GLY A 21 14.14 -4.31 -5.38
C GLY A 21 12.88 -5.17 -5.55
N ARG A 22 12.39 -5.85 -4.50
CA ARG A 22 11.11 -6.59 -4.51
C ARG A 22 10.02 -5.98 -3.64
N GLN A 23 10.20 -4.74 -3.21
CA GLN A 23 9.26 -4.01 -2.36
C GLN A 23 7.89 -3.82 -3.01
N ARG A 24 7.76 -3.92 -4.34
CA ARG A 24 6.46 -3.94 -5.04
C ARG A 24 5.52 -5.04 -4.51
N ALA A 25 6.03 -6.16 -4.04
CA ALA A 25 5.21 -7.24 -3.49
C ALA A 25 4.53 -6.87 -2.15
N ALA A 26 5.00 -5.83 -1.47
CA ALA A 26 4.35 -5.25 -0.29
C ALA A 26 3.04 -4.51 -0.63
N LEU A 27 2.76 -4.23 -1.90
CA LEU A 27 1.61 -3.42 -2.32
C LEU A 27 0.28 -4.03 -1.87
N ILE A 28 0.04 -5.32 -2.15
CA ILE A 28 -1.21 -5.99 -1.80
C ILE A 28 -1.47 -5.94 -0.28
N PRO A 29 -0.56 -6.40 0.59
CA PRO A 29 -0.84 -6.35 2.02
C PRO A 29 -0.91 -4.92 2.56
N MET A 30 -0.21 -3.94 1.97
CA MET A 30 -0.41 -2.52 2.33
C MET A 30 -1.82 -2.03 2.01
N LEU A 31 -2.35 -2.39 0.83
CA LEU A 31 -3.71 -2.04 0.42
C LEU A 31 -4.74 -2.70 1.34
N MET A 32 -4.56 -3.98 1.69
CA MET A 32 -5.45 -4.69 2.61
C MET A 32 -5.49 -4.03 4.00
N PHE A 33 -4.33 -3.79 4.62
CA PHE A 33 -4.28 -3.20 5.96
C PHE A 33 -4.76 -1.75 5.98
N GLY A 34 -4.46 -0.97 4.95
CA GLY A 34 -4.96 0.39 4.87
C GLY A 34 -6.46 0.43 4.60
N GLN A 35 -7.02 -0.49 3.82
CA GLN A 35 -8.47 -0.61 3.63
C GLN A 35 -9.19 -0.98 4.93
N GLU A 36 -8.62 -1.85 5.77
CA GLU A 36 -9.20 -2.17 7.08
C GLU A 36 -9.31 -0.94 8.00
N GLU A 37 -8.33 -0.03 7.96
CA GLU A 37 -8.33 1.18 8.79
C GLU A 37 -9.17 2.32 8.20
N VAL A 38 -9.04 2.56 6.88
CA VAL A 38 -9.64 3.70 6.18
C VAL A 38 -11.05 3.39 5.67
N GLY A 39 -11.41 2.10 5.60
CA GLY A 39 -12.71 1.59 5.17
C GLY A 39 -12.92 1.51 3.65
N SER A 40 -12.12 2.23 2.85
CA SER A 40 -12.20 2.18 1.38
C SER A 40 -10.88 2.58 0.72
N ILE A 41 -10.59 1.99 -0.45
CA ILE A 41 -9.43 2.36 -1.27
C ILE A 41 -9.80 3.58 -2.12
N THR A 42 -9.33 4.75 -1.70
CA THR A 42 -9.52 6.02 -2.44
C THR A 42 -8.33 6.32 -3.35
N PRO A 43 -8.49 7.20 -4.36
CA PRO A 43 -7.36 7.64 -5.19
C PRO A 43 -6.21 8.26 -4.39
N GLU A 44 -6.52 9.03 -3.35
CA GLU A 44 -5.51 9.61 -2.45
C GLU A 44 -4.74 8.51 -1.70
N PHE A 45 -5.44 7.48 -1.22
CA PHE A 45 -4.82 6.34 -0.57
C PHE A 45 -3.88 5.58 -1.52
N MET A 46 -4.31 5.33 -2.76
CA MET A 46 -3.47 4.69 -3.77
C MET A 46 -2.20 5.50 -4.09
N GLU A 47 -2.32 6.83 -4.17
CA GLU A 47 -1.16 7.71 -4.40
C GLU A 47 -0.16 7.64 -3.25
N GLU A 48 -0.63 7.63 -2.00
CA GLU A 48 0.22 7.56 -0.81
C GLU A 48 0.94 6.22 -0.67
N VAL A 49 0.23 5.10 -0.90
CA VAL A 49 0.84 3.76 -0.91
C VAL A 49 1.85 3.65 -2.06
N GLY A 50 1.52 4.19 -3.24
CA GLY A 50 2.42 4.26 -4.38
C GLY A 50 3.73 4.99 -4.06
N LYS A 51 3.64 6.20 -3.48
CA LYS A 51 4.81 7.00 -3.05
C LYS A 51 5.74 6.23 -2.10
N ARG A 52 5.17 5.48 -1.15
CA ARG A 52 5.94 4.70 -0.16
C ARG A 52 6.73 3.55 -0.80
N LEU A 53 6.15 2.92 -1.81
CA LEU A 53 6.77 1.80 -2.52
C LEU A 53 7.57 2.23 -3.75
N GLY A 54 7.66 3.55 -4.02
CA GLY A 54 8.29 4.08 -5.23
C GLY A 54 7.56 3.69 -6.52
N LEU A 55 6.25 3.43 -6.43
CA LEU A 55 5.39 3.05 -7.54
C LEU A 55 4.59 4.26 -8.03
N ASN A 56 4.25 4.25 -9.32
CA ASN A 56 3.32 5.23 -9.85
C ASN A 56 1.86 4.83 -9.56
N THR A 57 0.95 5.79 -9.59
CA THR A 57 -0.47 5.55 -9.28
C THR A 57 -1.11 4.55 -10.25
N MET A 58 -0.69 4.53 -11.54
CA MET A 58 -1.15 3.56 -12.53
C MET A 58 -0.81 2.11 -12.14
N GLN A 59 0.39 1.85 -11.62
CA GLN A 59 0.82 0.53 -11.18
C GLN A 59 0.03 0.04 -9.96
N VAL A 60 -0.41 0.97 -9.11
CA VAL A 60 -1.30 0.67 -7.98
C VAL A 60 -2.72 0.38 -8.48
N ASP A 61 -3.22 1.21 -9.39
CA ASP A 61 -4.55 1.09 -9.99
C ASP A 61 -4.72 -0.23 -10.76
N GLU A 62 -3.71 -0.66 -11.52
CA GLU A 62 -3.71 -1.97 -12.20
C GLU A 62 -3.90 -3.14 -11.20
N VAL A 63 -3.27 -3.05 -10.03
CA VAL A 63 -3.35 -4.08 -8.99
C VAL A 63 -4.71 -4.04 -8.31
N VAL A 64 -5.18 -2.85 -7.93
CA VAL A 64 -6.52 -2.68 -7.33
C VAL A 64 -7.61 -3.13 -8.30
N GLY A 65 -7.49 -2.83 -9.61
CA GLY A 65 -8.44 -3.28 -10.62
C GLY A 65 -8.42 -4.80 -10.86
N TYR A 66 -7.28 -5.46 -10.62
CA TYR A 66 -7.15 -6.91 -10.76
C TYR A 66 -7.76 -7.68 -9.58
N TYR A 67 -7.66 -7.15 -8.36
CA TYR A 67 -8.17 -7.79 -7.15
C TYR A 67 -9.50 -7.14 -6.73
N SER A 68 -10.57 -7.94 -6.62
CA SER A 68 -11.88 -7.49 -6.09
C SER A 68 -11.85 -7.25 -4.56
N MET A 69 -10.95 -6.39 -4.09
CA MET A 69 -10.79 -5.99 -2.69
C MET A 69 -11.95 -5.16 -2.18
#